data_AF-A0A183G7T7-F1
#
_entry.id   AF-A0A183G7T7-F1
#
_cell.length_a   1.000
_cell.length_b   1.000
_cell.length_c   1.000
_cell.angle_alpha   90.00
_cell.angle_beta   90.00
_cell.angle_gamma   90.00
#
_symmetry.space_group_name_H-M   'P 1'
#
loop_
_entity.id
_entity.type
_entity.pdbx_description
1 polymer ?
#
loop_
_entity_poly.entity_id
_entity_poly.type
_entity_poly.pdbx_seq_one_letter_code
_entity_poly.pdbx_strand_id
1 'polypeptide(L)'
;MGLKKDLLLVLTIESVVLGVVLGFVIRPFNPSNDTISLIGFPGEIFMQIVEMMILPLIISSVISALAQVRARDARQIGIVTVIYYMTTTFLSTNMFPENIIQATFQQVQTYYVPIRPKLHRQNGTVVNVSEVVFHKPQLTYTNEMNVLGLIVFCSGFGVILSILGDQARLMINFFIVLDAIIMRWISALMWCYPIGILSLVCKNIVDIDNLTETAQALAMYVVTVICGLMIHSLLTLPLLYFIVTRKSPFAYMTGMLQALATAFGTASSGATLPVTFRALEENLKIDRRVTRFVLPLGATITMDGTALYEAVAVIFIAQLHNVKLTLLELLTIRLASFQDGTALYEAVAVIFIAQLHNVKLTLLELLTIR
;
A
#
# COMPACT_ATOMS: atom_id res chain seq x y z
N MET A 1 -27.80 11.99 -15.93
CA MET A 1 -26.39 11.96 -15.48
C MET A 1 -26.14 10.96 -14.34
N GLY A 2 -27.17 10.53 -13.57
CA GLY A 2 -27.07 9.42 -12.60
C GLY A 2 -26.91 8.03 -13.24
N LEU A 3 -27.71 7.72 -14.27
CA LEU A 3 -27.72 6.41 -14.93
C LEU A 3 -26.34 5.91 -15.44
N LYS A 4 -25.48 6.81 -15.94
CA LYS A 4 -24.13 6.46 -16.43
C LYS A 4 -23.16 6.13 -15.30
N LYS A 5 -23.38 6.66 -14.09
CA LYS A 5 -22.54 6.38 -12.92
C LYS A 5 -22.86 5.02 -12.33
N ASP A 6 -24.15 4.75 -12.18
CA ASP A 6 -24.63 3.45 -11.72
C ASP A 6 -24.23 2.35 -12.73
N LEU A 7 -24.29 2.65 -14.03
CA LEU A 7 -23.83 1.73 -15.08
C LEU A 7 -22.36 1.33 -14.92
N LEU A 8 -21.46 2.27 -14.64
CA LEU A 8 -20.03 1.96 -14.51
C LEU A 8 -19.75 1.08 -13.28
N LEU A 9 -20.45 1.34 -12.17
CA LEU A 9 -20.36 0.52 -10.97
C LEU A 9 -20.91 -0.89 -11.23
N VAL A 10 -22.05 -1.01 -11.91
CA VAL A 10 -22.65 -2.30 -12.28
C VAL A 10 -21.70 -3.09 -13.21
N LEU A 11 -21.20 -2.46 -14.27
CA LEU A 11 -20.24 -3.08 -15.20
C LEU A 11 -18.97 -3.54 -14.48
N THR A 12 -18.51 -2.78 -13.49
CA THR A 12 -17.34 -3.14 -12.68
C THR A 12 -17.59 -4.41 -11.87
N ILE A 13 -18.73 -4.47 -11.18
CA ILE A 13 -19.09 -5.62 -10.34
C ILE A 13 -19.26 -6.86 -11.22
N GLU A 14 -19.97 -6.73 -12.34
CA GLU A 14 -20.13 -7.80 -13.33
C GLU A 14 -18.77 -8.28 -13.85
N SER A 15 -17.85 -7.35 -14.13
CA SER A 15 -16.50 -7.68 -14.62
C SER A 15 -15.68 -8.45 -13.60
N VAL A 16 -15.76 -8.12 -12.31
CA VAL A 16 -15.10 -8.89 -11.24
C VAL A 16 -15.69 -10.29 -11.17
N VAL A 17 -17.02 -10.42 -11.13
CA VAL A 17 -17.69 -11.72 -11.04
C VAL A 17 -17.34 -12.59 -12.25
N LEU A 18 -17.40 -12.02 -13.46
CA LEU A 18 -17.02 -12.72 -14.69
C LEU A 18 -15.53 -13.09 -14.71
N GLY A 19 -14.64 -12.21 -14.26
CA GLY A 19 -13.22 -12.50 -14.14
C GLY A 19 -12.94 -13.66 -13.19
N VAL A 20 -13.65 -13.70 -12.05
CA VAL A 20 -13.56 -14.82 -11.09
C VAL A 20 -14.02 -16.14 -11.73
N VAL A 21 -15.20 -16.13 -12.34
CA VAL A 21 -15.78 -17.33 -12.96
C VAL A 21 -14.88 -17.83 -14.10
N LEU A 22 -14.44 -16.94 -14.99
CA LEU A 22 -13.54 -17.30 -16.09
C LEU A 22 -12.20 -17.83 -15.58
N GLY A 23 -11.62 -17.22 -14.54
CA GLY A 23 -10.38 -17.69 -13.93
C GLY A 23 -10.50 -19.12 -13.41
N PHE A 24 -11.55 -19.44 -12.66
CA PHE A 24 -11.80 -20.80 -12.17
C PHE A 24 -12.12 -21.81 -13.27
N VAL A 25 -12.77 -21.38 -14.36
CA VAL A 25 -13.06 -22.25 -15.52
C VAL A 25 -11.81 -22.54 -16.33
N ILE A 26 -10.90 -21.56 -16.49
CA ILE A 26 -9.68 -21.70 -17.29
C ILE A 26 -8.60 -22.48 -16.53
N ARG A 27 -8.52 -22.34 -15.21
CA ARG A 27 -7.48 -22.94 -14.37
C ARG A 27 -7.28 -24.46 -14.57
N PRO A 28 -8.33 -25.31 -14.62
CA PRO A 28 -8.17 -26.76 -14.82
C PRO A 28 -7.54 -27.15 -16.16
N PHE A 29 -7.54 -26.26 -17.15
CA PHE A 29 -6.94 -26.51 -18.46
C PHE A 29 -5.42 -26.34 -18.46
N ASN A 30 -4.81 -25.89 -17.36
CA ASN A 30 -3.36 -25.64 -17.23
C ASN A 30 -2.79 -24.88 -18.43
N PRO A 31 -3.27 -23.64 -18.68
CA PRO A 31 -2.81 -22.85 -19.83
C PRO A 31 -1.30 -22.56 -19.75
N SER A 32 -0.66 -22.46 -20.91
CA SER A 32 0.75 -22.03 -21.00
C SER A 32 0.92 -20.61 -20.45
N ASN A 33 2.10 -20.29 -19.91
CA ASN A 33 2.45 -18.95 -19.40
C ASN A 33 2.15 -17.85 -20.43
N ASP A 34 2.40 -18.08 -21.72
CA ASP A 34 2.09 -17.12 -22.79
C ASP A 34 0.59 -16.81 -22.88
N THR A 35 -0.25 -17.82 -22.64
CA THR A 35 -1.72 -17.67 -22.64
C THR A 35 -2.17 -16.88 -21.41
N ILE A 36 -1.56 -17.13 -20.24
CA ILE A 36 -1.82 -16.37 -19.01
C ILE A 36 -1.44 -14.90 -19.22
N SER A 37 -0.29 -14.62 -19.83
CA SER A 37 0.13 -13.25 -20.18
C SER A 37 -0.84 -12.58 -21.15
N LEU A 38 -1.32 -13.29 -22.18
CA LEU A 38 -2.31 -12.78 -23.14
C LEU A 38 -3.66 -12.45 -22.46
N ILE A 39 -4.11 -13.29 -21.53
CA ILE A 39 -5.34 -13.05 -20.76
C ILE A 39 -5.18 -11.80 -19.88
N GLY A 40 -4.01 -11.61 -19.27
CA GLY A 40 -3.69 -10.47 -18.40
C GLY A 40 -3.36 -9.16 -19.11
N PHE A 41 -3.03 -9.21 -20.41
CA PHE A 41 -2.49 -8.07 -21.15
C PHE A 41 -3.38 -6.82 -21.14
N PRO A 42 -4.71 -6.89 -21.38
CA PRO A 42 -5.59 -5.72 -21.25
C PRO A 42 -5.55 -5.09 -19.85
N GLY A 43 -5.48 -5.93 -18.82
CA GLY A 43 -5.35 -5.54 -17.44
C GLY A 43 -4.04 -4.82 -17.13
N GLU A 44 -2.93 -5.34 -17.65
CA GLU A 44 -1.60 -4.74 -17.48
C GLU A 44 -1.49 -3.37 -18.15
N ILE A 45 -2.02 -3.21 -19.37
CA ILE A 45 -2.10 -1.89 -20.03
C ILE A 45 -2.91 -0.92 -19.18
N PHE A 46 -4.06 -1.37 -18.67
CA PHE A 46 -4.91 -0.54 -17.82
C PHE A 46 -4.14 -0.06 -16.58
N MET A 47 -3.38 -0.95 -15.93
CA MET A 47 -2.53 -0.62 -14.78
C MET A 47 -1.45 0.40 -15.12
N GLN A 48 -0.73 0.22 -16.24
CA GLN A 48 0.30 1.17 -16.67
C GLN A 48 -0.25 2.59 -16.87
N ILE A 49 -1.45 2.71 -17.46
CA ILE A 49 -2.08 4.01 -17.66
C ILE A 49 -2.51 4.61 -16.30
N VAL A 50 -3.03 3.80 -15.39
CA VAL A 50 -3.40 4.24 -14.04
C VAL A 50 -2.17 4.71 -13.26
N GLU A 51 -1.08 3.97 -13.29
CA GLU A 51 0.19 4.30 -12.63
C GLU A 51 0.80 5.59 -13.18
N MET A 52 0.74 5.79 -14.50
CA MET A 52 1.15 7.04 -15.14
C MET A 52 0.37 8.26 -14.63
N MET A 53 -0.88 8.08 -14.18
CA MET A 53 -1.69 9.18 -13.64
C MET A 53 -1.34 9.52 -12.19
N ILE A 54 -0.68 8.65 -11.43
CA ILE A 54 -0.43 8.86 -9.99
C ILE A 54 0.45 10.09 -9.77
N LEU A 55 1.61 10.17 -10.44
CA LEU A 55 2.55 11.28 -10.26
C LEU A 55 1.93 12.66 -10.55
N PRO A 56 1.34 12.91 -11.74
CA PRO A 56 0.75 14.22 -12.04
C PRO A 56 -0.44 14.50 -11.12
N LEU A 57 -1.21 13.48 -10.74
CA LEU A 57 -2.33 13.63 -9.80
C LEU A 57 -1.83 14.09 -8.44
N ILE A 58 -0.85 13.41 -7.83
CA ILE A 58 -0.33 13.76 -6.50
C ILE A 58 0.23 15.18 -6.48
N ILE A 59 1.07 15.52 -7.45
CA ILE A 59 1.69 16.86 -7.53
C ILE A 59 0.61 17.92 -7.63
N SER A 60 -0.30 17.79 -8.59
CA SER A 60 -1.34 18.80 -8.82
C SER A 60 -2.38 18.86 -7.70
N SER A 61 -2.79 17.72 -7.16
CA SER A 61 -3.85 17.62 -6.17
C SER A 61 -3.39 18.13 -4.79
N VAL A 62 -2.21 17.69 -4.32
CA VAL A 62 -1.69 18.07 -3.00
C VAL A 62 -1.33 19.56 -2.97
N ILE A 63 -0.62 20.04 -4.00
CA ILE A 63 -0.25 21.46 -4.10
C ILE A 63 -1.50 22.32 -4.20
N SER A 64 -2.46 21.99 -5.08
CA SER A 64 -3.67 22.80 -5.24
C SER A 64 -4.56 22.79 -3.99
N ALA A 65 -4.61 21.69 -3.24
CA ALA A 65 -5.40 21.60 -2.01
C ALA A 65 -4.85 22.51 -0.92
N LEU A 66 -3.53 22.46 -0.68
CA LEU A 66 -2.87 23.23 0.37
C LEU A 66 -2.71 24.70 0.00
N ALA A 67 -2.51 25.02 -1.28
CA ALA A 67 -2.44 26.39 -1.76
C ALA A 67 -3.76 27.18 -1.58
N GLN A 68 -4.90 26.48 -1.55
CA GLN A 68 -6.23 27.09 -1.34
C GLN A 68 -6.60 27.30 0.14
N VAL A 69 -5.79 26.78 1.07
CA VAL A 69 -6.00 26.97 2.50
C VAL A 69 -5.67 28.43 2.84
N ARG A 70 -6.44 29.04 3.75
CA ARG A 70 -6.14 30.39 4.24
C ARG A 70 -4.76 30.42 4.87
N ALA A 71 -3.96 31.46 4.60
CA ALA A 71 -2.56 31.55 5.07
C ALA A 71 -2.39 31.31 6.60
N ARG A 72 -3.34 31.76 7.43
CA ARG A 72 -3.32 31.52 8.89
C ARG A 72 -3.49 30.04 9.23
N ASP A 73 -4.43 29.37 8.57
CA ASP A 73 -4.78 27.96 8.82
C ASP A 73 -3.73 27.04 8.17
N ALA A 74 -3.18 27.44 7.02
CA ALA A 74 -2.14 26.72 6.29
C ALA A 74 -0.87 26.55 7.12
N ARG A 75 -0.48 27.58 7.88
CA ARG A 75 0.66 27.50 8.81
C ARG A 75 0.44 26.45 9.90
N GLN A 76 -0.75 26.40 10.49
CA GLN A 76 -1.05 25.46 11.57
C GLN A 76 -1.21 24.04 11.04
N ILE A 77 -1.89 23.86 9.90
CA ILE A 77 -2.01 22.58 9.20
C ILE A 77 -0.63 22.06 8.79
N GLY A 78 0.23 22.91 8.22
CA GLY A 78 1.60 22.55 7.83
C GLY A 78 2.44 22.06 9.02
N ILE A 79 2.40 22.78 10.15
CA ILE A 79 3.12 22.36 11.37
C ILE A 79 2.57 21.05 11.93
N VAL A 80 1.24 20.90 12.03
CA VAL A 80 0.63 19.65 12.52
C VAL A 80 0.96 18.49 11.60
N THR A 81 0.95 18.70 10.28
CA THR A 81 1.30 17.70 9.27
C THR A 81 2.77 17.27 9.40
N VAL A 82 3.70 18.23 9.51
CA VAL A 82 5.13 17.94 9.70
C VAL A 82 5.37 17.24 11.03
N ILE A 83 4.76 17.69 12.13
CA ILE A 83 4.90 17.01 13.43
C ILE A 83 4.33 15.60 13.35
N TYR A 84 3.15 15.43 12.77
CA TYR A 84 2.53 14.12 12.57
C TYR A 84 3.48 13.20 11.80
N TYR A 85 4.00 13.61 10.63
CA TYR A 85 4.95 12.81 9.83
C TYR A 85 6.27 12.55 10.56
N MET A 86 6.81 13.54 11.26
CA MET A 86 8.03 13.36 12.06
C MET A 86 7.81 12.38 13.22
N THR A 87 6.60 12.33 13.80
CA THR A 87 6.27 11.41 14.90
C THR A 87 5.88 10.02 14.45
N THR A 88 5.14 9.87 13.33
CA THR A 88 4.73 8.57 12.81
C THR A 88 5.83 7.89 11.99
N THR A 89 6.74 8.68 11.40
CA THR A 89 7.68 8.23 10.37
C THR A 89 9.12 8.60 10.74
N PHE A 90 9.47 8.50 12.03
CA PHE A 90 10.81 8.78 12.58
C PHE A 90 11.94 7.90 11.97
N LEU A 91 11.62 7.00 11.04
CA LEU A 91 12.55 6.01 10.48
C LEU A 91 12.55 5.89 8.94
N SER A 92 11.81 6.69 8.18
CA SER A 92 11.82 6.53 6.71
C SER A 92 12.82 7.46 6.04
N THR A 93 13.94 6.90 5.57
CA THR A 93 14.91 7.57 4.69
C THR A 93 14.25 8.16 3.43
N ASN A 94 13.04 7.70 3.07
CA ASN A 94 12.27 8.18 1.94
C ASN A 94 11.53 9.51 2.18
N MET A 95 11.38 9.97 3.43
CA MET A 95 10.61 11.18 3.72
C MET A 95 11.25 12.44 3.14
N PHE A 96 12.59 12.49 3.13
CA PHE A 96 13.37 13.57 2.52
C PHE A 96 14.26 12.99 1.43
N PRO A 97 13.80 12.92 0.17
CA PRO A 97 14.63 12.45 -0.91
C PRO A 97 15.80 13.40 -1.14
N GLU A 98 16.98 12.86 -1.46
CA GLU A 98 18.16 13.66 -1.82
C GLU A 98 17.89 14.56 -3.04
N ASN A 99 17.05 14.08 -3.96
CA ASN A 99 16.65 14.78 -5.17
C ASN A 99 15.19 14.47 -5.53
N ILE A 100 14.40 15.52 -5.81
CA ILE A 100 12.99 15.40 -6.20
C ILE A 100 12.85 14.66 -7.54
N ILE A 101 13.74 14.89 -8.51
CA ILE A 101 13.73 14.19 -9.79
C ILE A 101 14.04 12.71 -9.58
N GLN A 102 14.91 12.37 -8.63
CA GLN A 102 15.16 10.98 -8.30
C GLN A 102 13.94 10.35 -7.62
N ALA A 103 13.27 11.09 -6.72
CA ALA A 103 12.06 10.63 -6.03
C ALA A 103 10.91 10.27 -6.97
N THR A 104 10.86 10.84 -8.18
CA THR A 104 9.84 10.47 -9.18
C THR A 104 10.07 9.09 -9.79
N PHE A 105 11.29 8.54 -9.72
CA PHE A 105 11.63 7.26 -10.34
C PHE A 105 12.13 6.21 -9.34
N GLN A 106 12.61 6.64 -8.17
CA GLN A 106 13.31 5.77 -7.24
C GLN A 106 12.96 6.05 -5.79
N GLN A 107 12.98 4.99 -4.99
CA GLN A 107 12.86 5.02 -3.54
C GLN A 107 13.97 4.19 -2.89
N VAL A 108 14.31 4.55 -1.66
CA VAL A 108 15.33 3.90 -0.85
C VAL A 108 14.69 2.74 -0.08
N GLN A 109 15.26 1.55 -0.21
CA GLN A 109 14.90 0.42 0.63
C GLN A 109 16.13 -0.05 1.41
N THR A 110 15.92 -0.45 2.66
CA THR A 110 16.96 -1.03 3.49
C THR A 110 17.06 -2.52 3.19
N TYR A 111 18.19 -2.94 2.63
CA TYR A 111 18.50 -4.35 2.40
C TYR A 111 19.56 -4.82 3.40
N TYR A 112 19.35 -6.00 3.99
CA TYR A 112 20.26 -6.56 4.99
C TYR A 112 21.24 -7.55 4.35
N VAL A 113 22.46 -7.09 4.11
CA VAL A 113 23.49 -7.96 3.53
C VAL A 113 24.18 -8.79 4.63
N PRO A 114 24.25 -10.12 4.47
CA PRO A 114 24.96 -11.00 5.40
C PRO A 114 26.47 -10.76 5.32
N ILE A 115 27.07 -10.30 6.41
CA ILE A 115 28.53 -10.17 6.55
C ILE A 115 29.05 -11.42 7.23
N ARG A 116 29.82 -12.22 6.48
CA ARG A 116 30.60 -13.30 7.05
C ARG A 116 31.76 -12.70 7.85
N PRO A 117 31.93 -13.02 9.14
CA PRO A 117 33.06 -12.53 9.92
C PRO A 117 34.37 -13.02 9.31
N LYS A 118 35.36 -12.12 9.18
CA LYS A 118 36.71 -12.51 8.76
C LYS A 118 37.33 -13.37 9.87
N LEU A 119 37.77 -14.59 9.54
CA LEU A 119 38.45 -15.50 10.47
C LEU A 119 39.70 -14.83 11.05
N HIS A 120 39.71 -14.53 12.34
CA HIS A 120 40.93 -14.14 13.05
C HIS A 120 41.64 -15.40 13.53
N ARG A 121 42.80 -15.72 12.93
CA ARG A 121 43.70 -16.76 13.46
C ARG A 121 44.49 -16.19 14.63
N GLN A 122 44.18 -16.63 15.85
CA GLN A 122 45.10 -16.53 16.99
C GLN A 122 45.65 -17.92 17.31
N ASN A 123 46.97 -18.04 17.42
CA ASN A 123 47.70 -19.19 17.98
C ASN A 123 47.24 -20.60 17.54
N GLY A 124 47.15 -20.86 16.23
CA GLY A 124 47.11 -22.22 15.67
C GLY A 124 45.87 -23.07 15.98
N THR A 125 44.94 -22.59 16.79
CA THR A 125 43.65 -23.23 17.04
C THR A 125 42.59 -22.47 16.27
N VAL A 126 41.96 -23.16 15.30
CA VAL A 126 40.80 -22.63 14.60
C VAL A 126 39.63 -22.69 15.58
N VAL A 127 39.41 -21.59 16.32
CA VAL A 127 38.15 -21.43 17.03
C VAL A 127 37.07 -21.32 15.95
N ASN A 128 36.26 -22.38 15.82
CA ASN A 128 35.01 -22.33 15.07
C ASN A 128 34.11 -21.30 15.78
N VAL A 129 34.29 -20.03 15.45
CA VAL A 129 33.30 -19.01 15.74
C VAL A 129 32.09 -19.45 14.92
N SER A 130 31.14 -20.09 15.60
CA SER A 130 29.80 -20.38 15.13
C SER A 130 29.34 -19.26 14.20
N GLU A 131 28.81 -19.64 13.03
CA GLU A 131 28.37 -18.78 11.93
C GLU A 131 27.32 -17.73 12.35
N VAL A 132 27.70 -16.76 13.18
CA VAL A 132 26.89 -15.58 13.42
C VAL A 132 27.10 -14.69 12.21
N VAL A 133 26.24 -14.88 11.21
CA VAL A 133 26.14 -14.02 10.05
C VAL A 133 25.60 -12.68 10.53
N PHE A 134 26.47 -11.68 10.66
CA PHE A 134 26.05 -10.33 11.04
C PHE A 134 25.41 -9.65 9.84
N HIS A 135 24.13 -9.32 9.91
CA HIS A 135 23.49 -8.52 8.87
C HIS A 135 23.74 -7.03 9.14
N LYS A 136 24.28 -6.29 8.17
CA LYS A 136 24.32 -4.83 8.24
C LYS A 136 23.26 -4.24 7.34
N PRO A 137 22.53 -3.19 7.80
CA PRO A 137 21.63 -2.45 6.93
C PRO A 137 22.45 -1.75 5.84
N GLN A 138 22.08 -1.96 4.59
CA GLN A 138 22.60 -1.24 3.42
C GLN A 138 21.43 -0.61 2.66
N LEU A 139 21.55 0.67 2.32
CA LEU A 139 20.54 1.38 1.55
C LEU A 139 20.71 1.03 0.07
N THR A 140 19.65 0.55 -0.57
CA THR A 140 19.61 0.27 -2.01
C THR A 140 18.48 1.06 -2.65
N TYR A 141 18.73 1.60 -3.85
CA TYR A 141 17.72 2.29 -4.63
C TYR A 141 16.93 1.27 -5.45
N THR A 142 15.61 1.33 -5.31
CA THR A 142 14.66 0.57 -6.13
C THR A 142 14.00 1.49 -7.15
N ASN A 143 13.69 0.97 -8.34
CA ASN A 143 13.05 1.74 -9.42
C ASN A 143 11.53 1.85 -9.19
N GLU A 144 11.14 2.30 -8.00
CA GLU A 144 9.75 2.56 -7.63
C GLU A 144 9.64 4.02 -7.21
N MET A 145 8.50 4.64 -7.49
CA MET A 145 8.29 6.05 -7.16
C MET A 145 8.24 6.25 -5.63
N ASN A 146 9.04 7.18 -5.12
CA ASN A 146 8.97 7.60 -3.73
C ASN A 146 7.77 8.54 -3.51
N VAL A 147 6.59 7.94 -3.37
CA VAL A 147 5.33 8.66 -3.20
C VAL A 147 5.32 9.52 -1.93
N LEU A 148 5.86 9.00 -0.82
CA LEU A 148 5.89 9.69 0.47
C LEU A 148 6.74 10.98 0.39
N GLY A 149 7.96 10.89 -0.14
CA GLY A 149 8.85 12.04 -0.31
C GLY A 149 8.25 13.12 -1.23
N LEU A 150 7.55 12.69 -2.29
CA LEU A 150 6.83 13.61 -3.17
C LEU A 150 5.68 14.33 -2.44
N ILE A 151 4.92 13.63 -1.60
CA ILE A 151 3.83 14.24 -0.81
C ILE A 151 4.40 15.26 0.17
N VAL A 152 5.49 14.96 0.87
CA VAL A 152 6.13 15.89 1.82
C VAL A 152 6.60 17.15 1.10
N PHE A 153 7.29 16.99 -0.02
CA PHE A 153 7.73 18.12 -0.84
C PHE A 153 6.55 18.97 -1.35
N CYS A 154 5.55 18.32 -1.97
CA CYS A 154 4.36 19.00 -2.49
C CYS A 154 3.58 19.70 -1.39
N SER A 155 3.56 19.14 -0.18
CA SER A 155 2.90 19.73 0.97
C SER A 155 3.59 21.02 1.42
N GLY A 156 4.92 20.98 1.57
CA GLY A 156 5.71 22.18 1.86
C GLY A 156 5.53 23.24 0.78
N PHE A 157 5.60 22.84 -0.49
CA PHE A 157 5.43 23.74 -1.63
C PHE A 157 4.05 24.41 -1.62
N GLY A 158 2.96 23.65 -1.44
CA GLY A 158 1.60 24.18 -1.37
C GLY A 158 1.37 25.14 -0.19
N VAL A 159 1.96 24.86 0.98
CA VAL A 159 1.89 25.76 2.14
C VAL A 159 2.64 27.07 1.86
N ILE A 160 3.82 27.03 1.25
CA ILE A 160 4.57 28.24 0.89
C ILE A 160 3.80 29.08 -0.13
N LEU A 161 3.17 28.47 -1.15
CA LEU A 161 2.30 29.20 -2.09
C LEU A 161 1.15 29.91 -1.37
N SER A 162 0.51 29.25 -0.40
CA SER A 162 -0.56 29.86 0.41
C SER A 162 -0.06 31.06 1.23
N ILE A 163 1.16 31.00 1.77
CA ILE A 163 1.77 32.09 2.54
C ILE A 163 2.14 33.29 1.64
N LEU A 164 2.65 33.03 0.44
CA LEU A 164 3.00 34.08 -0.54
C LEU A 164 1.77 34.83 -1.09
N GLY A 165 0.58 34.24 -0.95
CA GLY A 165 -0.69 34.88 -1.27
C GLY A 165 -0.76 35.33 -2.74
N ASP A 166 -1.00 36.62 -2.94
CA ASP A 166 -1.23 37.17 -4.29
C ASP A 166 -0.04 37.04 -5.24
N GLN A 167 1.19 37.06 -4.72
CA GLN A 167 2.39 36.89 -5.55
C GLN A 167 2.44 35.51 -6.22
N ALA A 168 1.86 34.49 -5.58
CA ALA A 168 1.84 33.11 -6.06
C ALA A 168 0.58 32.77 -6.88
N ARG A 169 -0.36 33.71 -7.09
CA ARG A 169 -1.67 33.43 -7.67
C ARG A 169 -1.62 32.73 -9.03
N LEU A 170 -0.67 33.10 -9.89
CA LEU A 170 -0.47 32.44 -11.19
C LEU A 170 -0.14 30.95 -11.02
N MET A 171 0.78 30.63 -10.11
CA MET A 171 1.21 29.26 -9.83
C MET A 171 0.08 28.44 -9.18
N ILE A 172 -0.67 29.04 -8.25
CA ILE A 172 -1.83 28.39 -7.62
C ILE A 172 -2.87 28.02 -8.69
N ASN A 173 -3.19 28.97 -9.58
CA ASN A 173 -4.15 28.73 -10.67
C ASN A 173 -3.66 27.65 -11.64
N PHE A 174 -2.36 27.61 -11.95
CA PHE A 174 -1.78 26.56 -12.77
C PHE A 174 -2.05 25.17 -12.20
N PHE A 175 -1.75 24.93 -10.92
CA PHE A 175 -1.97 23.62 -10.30
C PHE A 175 -3.45 23.25 -10.17
N ILE A 176 -4.32 24.23 -9.93
CA ILE A 176 -5.78 24.01 -9.91
C ILE A 176 -6.28 23.55 -11.30
N VAL A 177 -5.83 24.19 -12.37
CA VAL A 177 -6.23 23.82 -13.75
C VAL A 177 -5.63 22.47 -14.14
N LEU A 178 -4.36 22.22 -13.81
CA LEU A 178 -3.69 20.95 -14.08
C LEU A 178 -4.44 19.78 -13.41
N ASP A 179 -4.79 19.91 -12.14
CA ASP A 179 -5.59 18.93 -11.41
C ASP A 179 -6.96 18.70 -12.07
N ALA A 180 -7.65 19.76 -12.50
CA ALA A 180 -8.93 19.63 -13.19
C ALA A 180 -8.80 18.87 -14.53
N ILE A 181 -7.71 19.07 -15.27
CA ILE A 181 -7.40 18.34 -16.50
C ILE A 181 -7.18 16.86 -16.20
N ILE A 182 -6.36 16.54 -15.19
CA ILE A 182 -6.05 15.15 -14.80
C ILE A 182 -7.32 14.43 -14.34
N MET A 183 -8.19 15.08 -13.56
CA MET A 183 -9.48 14.50 -13.17
C MET A 183 -10.39 14.21 -14.37
N ARG A 184 -10.27 15.00 -15.46
CA ARG A 184 -11.00 14.74 -16.70
C ARG A 184 -10.45 13.51 -17.43
N TRP A 185 -9.14 13.34 -17.46
CA TRP A 185 -8.46 12.14 -17.98
C TRP A 185 -8.86 10.89 -17.20
N ILE A 186 -8.81 10.95 -15.87
CA ILE A 186 -9.25 9.85 -14.98
C ILE A 186 -10.70 9.48 -15.30
N SER A 187 -11.58 10.47 -15.47
CA SER A 187 -12.99 10.21 -15.79
C SER A 187 -13.19 9.47 -17.11
N ALA A 188 -12.37 9.77 -18.12
CA ALA A 188 -12.37 9.09 -19.41
C ALA A 188 -11.77 7.67 -19.31
N LEU A 189 -10.64 7.52 -18.63
CA LEU A 189 -9.95 6.25 -18.39
C LEU A 189 -10.88 5.20 -17.77
N MET A 190 -11.76 5.60 -16.85
CA MET A 190 -12.65 4.66 -16.18
C MET A 190 -13.62 3.94 -17.11
N TRP A 191 -13.81 4.34 -18.37
CA TRP A 191 -14.62 3.56 -19.30
C TRP A 191 -13.93 2.28 -19.77
N CYS A 192 -12.59 2.24 -19.76
CA CYS A 192 -11.80 1.04 -20.04
C CYS A 192 -11.69 0.12 -18.81
N TYR A 193 -12.09 0.62 -17.64
CA TYR A 193 -11.92 -0.05 -16.35
C TYR A 193 -12.57 -1.44 -16.26
N PRO A 194 -13.82 -1.68 -16.69
CA PRO A 194 -14.45 -3.00 -16.57
C PRO A 194 -13.63 -4.10 -17.28
N ILE A 195 -13.08 -3.77 -18.46
CA ILE A 195 -12.26 -4.68 -19.25
C ILE A 195 -10.93 -4.97 -18.55
N GLY A 196 -10.26 -3.93 -18.02
CA GLY A 196 -8.99 -4.09 -17.31
C GLY A 196 -9.11 -4.96 -16.07
N ILE A 197 -10.13 -4.75 -15.23
CA ILE A 197 -10.35 -5.54 -14.01
C ILE A 197 -10.73 -6.98 -14.31
N LEU A 198 -11.59 -7.23 -15.30
CA LEU A 198 -11.93 -8.60 -15.70
C LEU A 198 -10.67 -9.40 -16.05
N SER A 199 -9.80 -8.80 -16.86
CA SER A 199 -8.53 -9.39 -17.29
C SER A 199 -7.58 -9.65 -16.12
N LEU A 200 -7.37 -8.67 -15.23
CA LEU A 200 -6.49 -8.82 -14.05
C LEU A 200 -6.99 -9.89 -13.08
N VAL A 201 -8.28 -9.87 -12.74
CA VAL A 201 -8.86 -10.84 -11.81
C VAL A 201 -8.77 -12.24 -12.39
N CYS A 202 -9.05 -12.40 -13.68
CA CYS A 202 -8.91 -13.68 -14.36
C CYS A 202 -7.46 -14.18 -14.34
N LYS A 203 -6.49 -13.33 -14.70
CA LYS A 203 -5.06 -13.66 -14.67
C LYS A 203 -4.64 -14.13 -13.27
N ASN A 204 -4.93 -13.32 -12.24
CA ASN A 204 -4.51 -13.58 -10.87
C ASN A 204 -5.08 -14.89 -10.29
N ILE A 205 -6.23 -15.36 -10.77
CA ILE A 205 -6.83 -16.63 -10.33
C ILE A 205 -6.21 -17.83 -11.05
N VAL A 206 -5.88 -17.67 -12.34
CA VAL A 206 -5.24 -18.73 -13.13
C VAL A 206 -3.81 -18.97 -12.68
N ASP A 207 -3.10 -17.92 -12.25
CA ASP A 207 -1.69 -17.94 -11.82
C ASP A 207 -1.47 -18.59 -10.43
N ILE A 208 -2.53 -19.07 -9.76
CA ILE A 208 -2.42 -19.72 -8.45
C ILE A 208 -2.00 -21.19 -8.62
N ASP A 209 -0.77 -21.51 -8.21
CA ASP A 209 -0.19 -22.86 -8.24
C ASP A 209 -0.92 -23.88 -7.34
N ASN A 210 -0.68 -25.17 -7.59
CA ASN A 210 -1.36 -26.32 -7.00
C ASN A 210 -1.29 -26.40 -5.47
N LEU A 211 -2.43 -26.79 -4.87
CA LEU A 211 -2.78 -26.62 -3.46
C LEU A 211 -2.80 -27.95 -2.68
N THR A 212 -1.97 -28.95 -3.01
CA THR A 212 -2.31 -30.33 -2.60
C THR A 212 -1.57 -30.97 -1.43
N GLU A 213 -0.44 -30.48 -0.91
CA GLU A 213 0.16 -31.15 0.28
C GLU A 213 0.74 -30.25 1.40
N THR A 214 0.88 -28.93 1.20
CA THR A 214 1.17 -27.93 2.27
C THR A 214 -0.02 -27.01 2.58
N ALA A 215 -1.16 -27.28 1.95
CA ALA A 215 -2.26 -26.32 1.85
C ALA A 215 -3.14 -26.22 3.09
N GLN A 216 -3.24 -27.21 3.97
CA GLN A 216 -4.22 -27.11 5.07
C GLN A 216 -3.82 -26.03 6.10
N ALA A 217 -2.56 -26.03 6.55
CA ALA A 217 -2.06 -25.03 7.50
C ALA A 217 -2.02 -23.63 6.86
N LEU A 218 -1.57 -23.53 5.60
CA LEU A 218 -1.57 -22.28 4.84
C LEU A 218 -2.99 -21.78 4.51
N ALA A 219 -3.95 -22.68 4.27
CA ALA A 219 -5.35 -22.31 4.05
C ALA A 219 -5.98 -21.78 5.34
N MET A 220 -5.71 -22.39 6.49
CA MET A 220 -6.17 -21.86 7.79
C MET A 220 -5.58 -20.48 8.08
N TYR A 221 -4.32 -20.25 7.70
CA TYR A 221 -3.70 -18.93 7.73
C TYR A 221 -4.45 -17.93 6.84
N VAL A 222 -4.66 -18.25 5.56
CA VAL A 222 -5.38 -17.38 4.61
C VAL A 222 -6.81 -17.07 5.09
N VAL A 223 -7.53 -18.08 5.56
CA VAL A 223 -8.89 -17.92 6.11
C VAL A 223 -8.87 -16.99 7.33
N THR A 224 -7.88 -17.11 8.22
CA THR A 224 -7.76 -16.24 9.39
C THR A 224 -7.52 -14.79 8.98
N VAL A 225 -6.64 -14.54 8.01
CA VAL A 225 -6.38 -13.20 7.47
C VAL A 225 -7.64 -12.62 6.83
N ILE A 226 -8.32 -13.37 5.96
CA ILE A 226 -9.56 -12.93 5.30
C ILE A 226 -10.64 -12.61 6.33
N CYS A 227 -10.85 -13.48 7.33
CA CYS A 227 -11.81 -13.24 8.41
C CYS A 227 -11.47 -11.96 9.20
N GLY A 228 -10.19 -11.76 9.54
CA GLY A 228 -9.72 -10.55 10.22
C GLY A 228 -10.00 -9.29 9.40
N LEU A 229 -9.67 -9.30 8.10
CA LEU A 229 -9.95 -8.20 7.18
C LEU A 229 -11.45 -7.95 7.00
N MET A 230 -12.28 -8.99 6.95
CA MET A 230 -13.74 -8.86 6.86
C MET A 230 -14.33 -8.25 8.13
N ILE A 231 -13.87 -8.66 9.32
CA ILE A 231 -14.28 -8.05 10.59
C ILE A 231 -13.87 -6.57 10.62
N HIS A 232 -12.62 -6.28 10.25
CA HIS A 232 -12.12 -4.91 10.22
C HIS A 232 -12.90 -4.01 9.24
N SER A 233 -13.12 -4.47 8.01
CA SER A 233 -13.76 -3.70 6.94
C SER A 233 -15.28 -3.60 7.05
N LEU A 234 -15.97 -4.62 7.55
CA LEU A 234 -17.44 -4.65 7.62
C LEU A 234 -18.01 -4.28 8.99
N LEU A 235 -17.21 -4.40 10.06
CA LEU A 235 -17.66 -4.09 11.42
C LEU A 235 -16.90 -2.89 11.99
N THR A 236 -15.57 -2.98 12.10
CA THR A 236 -14.78 -2.00 12.85
C THR A 236 -14.78 -0.61 12.20
N LEU A 237 -14.49 -0.52 10.89
CA LEU A 237 -14.48 0.76 10.17
C LEU A 237 -15.89 1.37 10.03
N PRO A 238 -16.95 0.63 9.67
CA PRO A 238 -18.32 1.15 9.64
C PRO A 238 -18.82 1.63 11.01
N LEU A 239 -18.48 0.91 12.09
CA LEU A 239 -18.84 1.30 13.45
C LEU A 239 -18.12 2.58 13.87
N LEU A 240 -16.81 2.69 13.60
CA LEU A 240 -16.04 3.90 13.86
C LEU A 240 -16.63 5.09 13.10
N TYR A 241 -16.94 4.89 11.81
CA TYR A 241 -17.60 5.91 10.99
C TYR A 241 -18.93 6.34 11.59
N PHE A 242 -19.77 5.40 12.03
CA PHE A 242 -21.05 5.71 12.65
C PHE A 242 -20.89 6.45 13.98
N ILE A 243 -19.95 6.04 14.84
CA ILE A 243 -19.71 6.71 16.14
C ILE A 243 -19.26 8.16 15.94
N VAL A 244 -18.34 8.40 15.02
CA VAL A 244 -17.75 9.73 14.80
C VAL A 244 -18.69 10.63 14.01
N THR A 245 -19.27 10.14 12.91
CA THR A 245 -20.08 10.98 12.00
C THR A 245 -21.56 10.95 12.29
N ARG A 246 -22.05 9.96 13.06
CA ARG A 246 -23.47 9.67 13.31
C ARG A 246 -24.31 9.50 12.03
N LYS A 247 -23.67 9.11 10.92
CA LYS A 247 -24.30 8.83 9.62
C LYS A 247 -24.24 7.34 9.30
N SER A 248 -25.19 6.88 8.50
CA SER A 248 -25.21 5.49 8.05
C SER A 248 -23.96 5.15 7.22
N PRO A 249 -23.15 4.14 7.61
CA PRO A 249 -21.94 3.78 6.89
C PRO A 249 -22.21 3.11 5.54
N PHE A 250 -23.37 2.49 5.36
CA PHE A 250 -23.72 1.77 4.12
C PHE A 250 -23.72 2.67 2.87
N ALA A 251 -24.19 3.91 3.00
CA ALA A 251 -24.13 4.88 1.90
C ALA A 251 -22.68 5.20 1.51
N TYR A 252 -21.78 5.27 2.49
CA TYR A 252 -20.36 5.48 2.25
C TYR A 252 -19.72 4.27 1.57
N MET A 253 -19.99 3.06 2.09
CA MET A 253 -19.46 1.81 1.53
C MET A 253 -19.90 1.59 0.08
N THR A 254 -21.18 1.82 -0.21
CA THR A 254 -21.73 1.67 -1.58
C THR A 254 -21.10 2.66 -2.55
N GLY A 255 -20.89 3.91 -2.14
CA GLY A 255 -20.18 4.90 -2.96
C GLY A 255 -18.71 4.54 -3.26
N MET A 256 -18.10 3.72 -2.40
CA MET A 256 -16.71 3.25 -2.48
C MET A 256 -16.53 1.90 -3.18
N LEU A 257 -17.60 1.18 -3.51
CA LEU A 257 -17.53 -0.17 -4.09
C LEU A 257 -16.63 -0.26 -5.32
N GLN A 258 -16.64 0.75 -6.18
CA GLN A 258 -15.79 0.79 -7.37
C GLN A 258 -14.30 0.77 -7.00
N ALA A 259 -13.90 1.59 -6.02
CA ALA A 259 -12.51 1.64 -5.56
C ALA A 259 -12.09 0.35 -4.84
N LEU A 260 -12.99 -0.26 -4.05
CA LEU A 260 -12.76 -1.54 -3.39
C LEU A 260 -12.57 -2.68 -4.40
N ALA A 261 -13.41 -2.72 -5.43
CA ALA A 261 -13.27 -3.68 -6.53
C ALA A 261 -11.94 -3.49 -7.28
N THR A 262 -11.48 -2.24 -7.45
CA THR A 262 -10.15 -1.97 -8.03
C THR A 262 -9.08 -2.55 -7.14
N ALA A 263 -9.11 -2.23 -5.85
CA ALA A 263 -8.07 -2.65 -4.92
C ALA A 263 -7.94 -4.17 -4.85
N PHE A 264 -9.07 -4.88 -4.94
CA PHE A 264 -9.08 -6.32 -5.03
C PHE A 264 -8.44 -6.85 -6.31
N GLY A 265 -8.76 -6.27 -7.47
CA GLY A 265 -8.22 -6.72 -8.76
C GLY A 265 -6.76 -6.34 -8.98
N THR A 266 -6.31 -5.20 -8.45
CA THR A 266 -4.98 -4.65 -8.71
C THR A 266 -3.96 -4.95 -7.60
N ALA A 267 -4.42 -5.30 -6.40
CA ALA A 267 -3.58 -5.50 -5.21
C ALA A 267 -2.63 -4.33 -4.89
N SER A 268 -2.93 -3.10 -5.37
CA SER A 268 -2.06 -1.93 -5.23
C SER A 268 -2.83 -0.69 -4.76
N SER A 269 -2.50 -0.20 -3.56
CA SER A 269 -3.08 1.02 -2.99
C SER A 269 -2.81 2.25 -3.87
N GLY A 270 -1.59 2.38 -4.40
CA GLY A 270 -1.22 3.48 -5.28
C GLY A 270 -2.02 3.48 -6.59
N ALA A 271 -2.17 2.32 -7.22
CA ALA A 271 -2.96 2.20 -8.45
C ALA A 271 -4.46 2.48 -8.21
N THR A 272 -4.98 2.25 -7.02
CA THR A 272 -6.39 2.54 -6.72
C THR A 272 -6.66 4.03 -6.46
N LEU A 273 -5.62 4.83 -6.28
CA LEU A 273 -5.73 6.22 -5.85
C LEU A 273 -6.61 7.06 -6.80
N PRO A 274 -6.43 7.04 -8.14
CA PRO A 274 -7.28 7.81 -9.06
C PRO A 274 -8.77 7.42 -9.00
N VAL A 275 -9.07 6.13 -8.81
CA VAL A 275 -10.45 5.62 -8.69
C VAL A 275 -11.06 6.07 -7.37
N THR A 276 -10.28 6.01 -6.30
CA THR A 276 -10.65 6.42 -4.94
C THR A 276 -10.99 7.91 -4.89
N PHE A 277 -10.19 8.75 -5.56
CA PHE A 277 -10.48 10.17 -5.74
C PHE A 277 -11.85 10.40 -6.38
N ARG A 278 -12.10 9.73 -7.50
CA ARG A 278 -13.36 9.86 -8.22
C ARG A 278 -14.54 9.38 -7.37
N ALA A 279 -14.42 8.25 -6.68
CA ALA A 279 -15.47 7.71 -5.83
C ALA A 279 -15.87 8.70 -4.72
N LEU A 280 -14.88 9.27 -4.02
CA LEU A 280 -15.14 10.20 -2.91
C LEU A 280 -15.68 11.55 -3.39
N GLU A 281 -15.14 12.12 -4.47
CA GLU A 281 -15.56 13.43 -4.97
C GLU A 281 -16.86 13.38 -5.78
N GLU A 282 -17.03 12.37 -6.63
CA GLU A 282 -18.16 12.30 -7.56
C GLU A 282 -19.37 11.56 -7.00
N ASN A 283 -19.17 10.47 -6.25
CA ASN A 283 -20.25 9.65 -5.70
C ASN A 283 -20.63 10.15 -4.31
N LEU A 284 -19.64 10.34 -3.43
CA LEU A 284 -19.87 10.72 -2.03
C LEU A 284 -19.84 12.23 -1.76
N LYS A 285 -19.49 13.04 -2.78
CA LYS A 285 -19.49 14.51 -2.72
C LYS A 285 -18.64 15.09 -1.59
N ILE A 286 -17.55 14.43 -1.24
CA ILE A 286 -16.60 14.92 -0.23
C ILE A 286 -15.83 16.11 -0.80
N ASP A 287 -15.54 17.09 0.06
CA ASP A 287 -14.78 18.28 -0.31
C ASP A 287 -13.39 17.89 -0.86
N ARG A 288 -13.10 18.40 -2.05
CA ARG A 288 -11.85 18.15 -2.79
C ARG A 288 -10.62 18.53 -1.99
N ARG A 289 -10.69 19.56 -1.14
CA ARG A 289 -9.57 19.99 -0.30
C ARG A 289 -9.18 18.91 0.71
N VAL A 290 -10.15 18.14 1.20
CA VAL A 290 -9.91 17.05 2.15
C VAL A 290 -9.41 15.81 1.42
N THR A 291 -10.10 15.38 0.35
CA THR A 291 -9.70 14.18 -0.40
C THR A 291 -8.28 14.28 -0.95
N ARG A 292 -7.90 15.45 -1.49
CA ARG A 292 -6.60 15.68 -2.14
C ARG A 292 -5.42 15.75 -1.20
N PHE A 293 -5.69 15.97 0.07
CA PHE A 293 -4.67 15.94 1.10
C PHE A 293 -4.61 14.57 1.79
N VAL A 294 -5.77 14.05 2.20
CA VAL A 294 -5.86 12.83 3.02
C VAL A 294 -5.61 11.55 2.20
N LEU A 295 -6.06 11.47 0.95
CA LEU A 295 -5.94 10.22 0.18
C LEU A 295 -4.53 9.87 -0.24
N PRO A 296 -3.73 10.78 -0.84
CA PRO A 296 -2.35 10.45 -1.19
C PRO A 296 -1.57 10.04 0.05
N LEU A 297 -1.85 10.70 1.17
CA LEU A 297 -1.25 10.39 2.45
C LEU A 297 -1.64 9.02 2.99
N GLY A 298 -2.93 8.72 2.99
CA GLY A 298 -3.46 7.43 3.45
C GLY A 298 -2.92 6.27 2.62
N ALA A 299 -2.76 6.46 1.30
CA ALA A 299 -2.21 5.42 0.42
C ALA A 299 -0.77 5.00 0.78
N THR A 300 0.00 5.86 1.44
CA THR A 300 1.39 5.56 1.86
C THR A 300 1.51 5.25 3.35
N ILE A 301 0.74 5.89 4.22
CA ILE A 301 0.89 5.77 5.68
C ILE A 301 -0.03 4.71 6.27
N THR A 302 -1.28 4.61 5.81
CA THR A 302 -2.26 3.73 6.46
C THR A 302 -2.29 2.37 5.78
N MET A 303 -1.56 1.41 6.36
CA MET A 303 -1.49 0.03 5.88
C MET A 303 -2.13 -0.97 6.87
N ASP A 304 -3.33 -0.69 7.36
CA ASP A 304 -4.04 -1.52 8.36
C ASP A 304 -4.19 -2.99 7.93
N GLY A 305 -4.41 -3.22 6.62
CA GLY A 305 -4.51 -4.57 6.07
C GLY A 305 -3.18 -5.34 6.11
N THR A 306 -2.08 -4.67 5.77
CA THR A 306 -0.73 -5.24 5.87
C THR A 306 -0.38 -5.50 7.32
N ALA A 307 -0.67 -4.56 8.23
CA ALA A 307 -0.43 -4.73 9.65
C ALA A 307 -1.13 -5.98 10.22
N LEU A 308 -2.38 -6.23 9.81
CA LEU A 308 -3.12 -7.43 10.19
C LEU A 308 -2.49 -8.70 9.60
N TYR A 309 -2.19 -8.70 8.30
CA TYR A 309 -1.54 -9.82 7.62
C TYR A 309 -0.22 -10.20 8.28
N GLU A 310 0.66 -9.23 8.53
CA GLU A 310 1.97 -9.44 9.14
C GLU A 310 1.85 -9.96 10.59
N ALA A 311 0.95 -9.38 11.39
CA ALA A 311 0.72 -9.84 12.75
C ALA A 311 0.23 -11.30 12.80
N VAL A 312 -0.68 -11.68 11.90
CA VAL A 312 -1.16 -13.06 11.79
C VAL A 312 -0.06 -13.99 11.28
N ALA A 313 0.77 -13.55 10.33
CA ALA A 313 1.89 -14.34 9.79
C ALA A 313 2.90 -14.70 10.88
N VAL A 314 3.25 -13.71 11.70
CA VAL A 314 4.14 -13.86 12.85
C VAL A 314 3.58 -14.88 13.85
N ILE A 315 2.31 -14.77 14.22
CA ILE A 315 1.66 -15.71 15.15
C ILE A 315 1.61 -17.12 14.55
N PHE A 316 1.31 -17.24 13.27
CA PHE A 316 1.28 -18.51 12.56
C PHE A 316 2.64 -19.20 12.54
N ILE A 317 3.72 -18.47 12.24
CA ILE A 317 5.09 -19.01 12.27
C ILE A 317 5.47 -19.45 13.68
N ALA A 318 5.09 -18.69 14.71
CA ALA A 318 5.31 -19.08 16.10
C ALA A 318 4.58 -20.39 16.45
N GLN A 319 3.33 -20.55 15.98
CA GLN A 319 2.55 -21.78 16.17
C GLN A 319 3.18 -22.98 15.47
N LEU A 320 3.69 -22.82 14.24
CA LEU A 320 4.37 -23.89 13.50
C LEU A 320 5.60 -24.43 14.24
N HIS A 321 6.33 -23.55 14.94
CA HIS A 321 7.52 -23.91 15.71
C HIS A 321 7.23 -24.21 17.19
N ASN A 322 5.95 -24.33 17.59
CA ASN A 322 5.52 -24.55 18.97
C ASN A 322 6.06 -23.52 19.98
N VAL A 323 6.24 -22.28 19.53
CA VAL A 323 6.69 -21.15 20.35
C VAL A 323 5.47 -20.50 21.01
N LYS A 324 5.47 -20.43 22.34
CA LYS A 324 4.43 -19.72 23.10
C LYS A 324 4.79 -18.24 23.18
N LEU A 325 3.98 -17.39 22.55
CA LEU A 325 4.12 -15.94 22.65
C LEU A 325 3.50 -15.42 23.95
N THR A 326 4.24 -14.59 24.66
CA THR A 326 3.78 -13.84 25.83
C THR A 326 2.97 -12.61 25.42
N LEU A 327 2.21 -12.05 26.38
CA LEU A 327 1.40 -10.84 26.14
C LEU A 327 2.26 -9.64 25.68
N LEU A 328 3.48 -9.52 26.23
CA LEU A 328 4.40 -8.45 25.88
C LEU A 328 4.88 -8.60 24.44
N GLU A 329 5.24 -9.82 24.01
CA GLU A 329 5.63 -10.10 22.63
C GLU A 329 4.49 -9.82 21.65
N LEU A 330 3.25 -10.18 22.00
CA LEU A 330 2.08 -9.88 21.18
C LEU A 330 1.84 -8.36 21.03
N LEU A 331 2.06 -7.58 22.09
CA LEU A 331 2.01 -6.12 22.04
C LEU A 331 3.13 -5.52 21.18
N THR A 332 4.34 -6.06 21.27
CA THR A 332 5.47 -5.63 20.45
C THR A 332 5.23 -5.92 18.96
N ILE A 333 4.72 -7.12 18.63
CA ILE A 333 4.33 -7.49 17.27
C ILE A 333 3.30 -6.49 16.73
N ARG A 334 2.26 -6.19 17.53
CA ARG A 334 1.25 -5.20 17.15
C ARG A 334 1.86 -3.83 16.85
N LEU A 335 2.72 -3.31 17.72
CA LEU A 335 3.33 -1.99 17.52
C LEU A 335 4.26 -1.96 16.30
N ALA A 336 5.03 -3.01 16.07
CA ALA A 336 5.93 -3.12 14.92
C ALA A 336 5.15 -3.15 13.59
N SER A 337 4.06 -3.91 13.51
CA SER A 337 3.24 -4.01 12.30
C SER A 337 2.53 -2.70 11.91
N PHE A 338 2.42 -1.72 12.82
CA PHE A 338 1.80 -0.42 12.53
C PHE A 338 2.78 0.61 11.92
N GLN A 339 4.09 0.36 11.94
CA GLN A 339 5.07 1.44 11.84
C GLN A 339 5.69 1.67 10.44
N ASP A 340 5.67 0.70 9.52
CA ASP A 340 5.73 0.90 8.06
C ASP A 340 5.74 -0.45 7.29
N GLY A 341 5.43 -0.41 5.98
CA GLY A 341 5.27 -1.55 5.04
C GLY A 341 6.51 -2.41 4.74
N THR A 342 7.51 -2.42 5.62
CA THR A 342 8.65 -3.34 5.57
C THR A 342 8.83 -4.11 6.88
N ALA A 343 7.87 -4.03 7.81
CA ALA A 343 7.99 -4.53 9.18
C ALA A 343 8.06 -6.07 9.33
N LEU A 344 7.84 -6.86 8.27
CA LEU A 344 8.02 -8.31 8.31
C LEU A 344 9.41 -8.72 8.82
N TYR A 345 10.49 -8.04 8.40
CA TYR A 345 11.83 -8.37 8.90
C TYR A 345 12.02 -7.95 10.36
N GLU A 346 11.40 -6.86 10.80
CA GLU A 346 11.51 -6.30 12.15
C GLU A 346 10.69 -7.13 13.15
N ALA A 347 9.47 -7.51 12.81
CA ALA A 347 8.63 -8.36 13.64
C ALA A 347 9.18 -9.80 13.72
N VAL A 348 9.71 -10.34 12.62
CA VAL A 348 10.43 -11.62 12.63
C VAL A 348 11.75 -11.51 13.40
N ALA A 349 12.47 -10.38 13.29
CA ALA A 349 13.67 -10.12 14.10
C ALA A 349 13.34 -10.02 15.60
N VAL A 350 12.17 -9.49 15.99
CA VAL A 350 11.71 -9.47 17.38
C VAL A 350 11.43 -10.88 17.90
N ILE A 351 10.80 -11.75 17.10
CA ILE A 351 10.64 -13.18 17.43
C ILE A 351 12.02 -13.85 17.56
N PHE A 352 12.95 -13.55 16.65
CA PHE A 352 14.31 -14.08 16.68
C PHE A 352 15.13 -13.57 17.87
N ILE A 353 14.98 -12.31 18.27
CA ILE A 353 15.61 -11.72 19.45
C ILE A 353 15.02 -12.34 20.72
N ALA A 354 13.72 -12.61 20.76
CA ALA A 354 13.10 -13.40 21.83
C ALA A 354 13.64 -14.86 21.86
N GLN A 355 13.99 -15.42 20.70
CA GLN A 355 14.54 -16.78 20.54
C GLN A 355 16.06 -16.90 20.71
N LEU A 356 16.83 -15.80 20.76
CA LEU A 356 18.27 -15.83 21.06
C LEU A 356 18.59 -16.43 22.44
N HIS A 357 17.57 -16.62 23.29
CA HIS A 357 17.71 -17.39 24.52
C HIS A 357 17.50 -18.91 24.38
N ASN A 358 17.04 -19.48 23.26
CA ASN A 358 16.77 -20.94 23.24
C ASN A 358 16.83 -21.76 21.94
N VAL A 359 16.82 -21.26 20.70
CA VAL A 359 16.88 -22.19 19.53
C VAL A 359 17.67 -21.65 18.33
N LYS A 360 18.58 -22.49 17.84
CA LYS A 360 19.31 -22.36 16.57
C LYS A 360 18.37 -22.69 15.41
N LEU A 361 17.88 -21.69 14.68
CA LEU A 361 17.34 -21.90 13.32
C LEU A 361 18.00 -20.92 12.35
N THR A 362 18.40 -21.43 11.19
CA THR A 362 19.19 -20.73 10.17
C THR A 362 18.31 -19.85 9.29
N LEU A 363 18.66 -18.56 9.19
CA LEU A 363 18.03 -17.50 8.36
C LEU A 363 17.90 -17.79 6.85
N LEU A 364 18.40 -18.92 6.34
CA LEU A 364 18.58 -19.15 4.90
C LEU A 364 17.29 -19.52 4.15
N GLU A 365 16.28 -20.09 4.82
CA GLU A 365 15.05 -20.58 4.16
C GLU A 365 13.97 -19.48 3.99
N LEU A 366 14.09 -18.36 4.71
CA LEU A 366 13.13 -17.24 4.65
C LEU A 366 13.46 -16.20 3.57
N LEU A 367 14.70 -16.15 3.09
CA LEU A 367 15.10 -15.27 1.97
C LEU A 367 14.67 -15.81 0.60
N THR A 368 14.19 -17.05 0.54
CA THR A 368 13.72 -17.71 -0.68
C THR A 368 12.21 -17.61 -0.92
N ILE A 369 11.45 -17.02 0.01
CA ILE A 369 10.02 -16.76 -0.19
C ILE A 369 9.88 -15.35 -0.78
N ARG A 370 10.10 -15.25 -2.09
CA ARG A 370 9.68 -14.13 -2.91
C ARG A 370 8.46 -14.54 -3.72
#